data_AF-A0AAW5HUP0-F1
#
_entry.id   AF-A0AAW5HUP0-F1
#
_cell.length_a   1.000
_cell.length_b   1.000
_cell.length_c   1.000
_cell.angle_alpha   90.00
_cell.angle_beta   90.00
_cell.angle_gamma   90.00
#
_symmetry.space_group_name_H-M   'P 1'
#
loop_
_entity.id
_entity.type
_entity.pdbx_description
1 polymer ?
#
loop_
_entity_poly.entity_id
_entity_poly.type
_entity_poly.pdbx_seq_one_letter_code
_entity_poly.pdbx_strand_id
1 'polypeptide(L)'
;MAPHKSPRPDKERKLRGPIMLRSEDTEQPTTHDRRLLESLGYSDHDWKHADPWRVMRIQSEFVAGFDALSDLPKAVTVFGSARLNEGTEEYALSCEVGKALVEAGYAVITGGGPGLMEGPNRGAHDADGISVGLGIELPFEQTLNDWVDLGLNFRYFFARKTMFLKYSQAFIALPGGYGTMDELFETLVMVQTQKVTNFPIVLMGTEFWSGLVAWIEEQLLGRGLISPGDESLFYVTDSVDDAIAHIVHAHKVMTDARLRDAHNEDV
;
A
#
# COMPACT_ATOMS: atom_id res chain seq x y z
N MET A 1 -3.03 12.02 -44.16
CA MET A 1 -3.29 12.35 -45.57
C MET A 1 -4.34 13.46 -45.60
N ALA A 2 -3.91 14.73 -45.70
CA ALA A 2 -4.78 15.88 -45.85
C ALA A 2 -4.51 16.51 -47.23
N PRO A 3 -5.51 17.02 -47.94
CA PRO A 3 -5.33 17.58 -49.28
C PRO A 3 -4.49 18.87 -49.23
N HIS A 4 -3.56 19.01 -50.19
CA HIS A 4 -2.50 20.03 -50.20
C HIS A 4 -2.97 21.44 -50.62
N LYS A 5 -4.27 21.75 -50.65
CA LYS A 5 -4.75 23.07 -51.06
C LYS A 5 -5.88 23.59 -50.16
N SER A 6 -5.57 24.62 -49.37
CA SER A 6 -6.59 25.54 -48.87
C SER A 6 -7.02 26.46 -50.03
N PRO A 7 -8.32 26.60 -50.33
CA PRO A 7 -8.78 27.28 -51.54
C PRO A 7 -8.65 28.82 -51.53
N ARG A 8 -7.97 29.42 -50.54
CA ARG A 8 -7.81 30.87 -50.41
C ARG A 8 -6.47 31.26 -49.75
N PRO A 9 -5.56 32.00 -50.42
CA PRO A 9 -4.23 32.32 -49.91
C PRO A 9 -4.25 33.28 -48.69
N ASP A 10 -5.28 34.12 -48.54
CA ASP A 10 -5.48 35.03 -47.40
C ASP A 10 -5.91 34.31 -46.09
N LYS A 11 -6.18 33.00 -46.18
CA LYS A 11 -6.65 32.16 -45.08
C LYS A 11 -5.77 30.91 -44.86
N GLU A 12 -4.53 30.92 -45.30
CA GLU A 12 -3.61 29.83 -44.97
C GLU A 12 -3.42 29.74 -43.45
N ARG A 13 -3.86 28.61 -42.90
CA ARG A 13 -3.69 28.24 -41.49
C ARG A 13 -3.02 26.88 -41.46
N LYS A 14 -1.88 26.79 -40.78
CA LYS A 14 -1.16 25.52 -40.60
C LYS A 14 -1.31 25.06 -39.16
N LEU A 15 -1.52 23.76 -38.97
CA LEU A 15 -1.65 23.12 -37.66
C LEU A 15 -0.27 22.65 -37.20
N ARG A 16 0.07 22.94 -35.93
CA ARG A 16 1.28 22.45 -35.25
C ARG A 16 0.86 21.79 -33.94
N GLY A 17 0.80 20.47 -33.92
CA GLY A 17 0.14 19.74 -32.82
C GLY A 17 -1.32 20.20 -32.67
N PRO A 18 -1.79 20.55 -31.47
CA PRO A 18 -3.17 21.03 -31.25
C PRO A 18 -3.38 22.53 -31.57
N ILE A 19 -2.34 23.27 -31.98
CA ILE A 19 -2.39 24.73 -32.14
C ILE A 19 -2.52 25.11 -33.63
N MET A 20 -3.39 26.08 -33.92
CA MET A 20 -3.56 26.68 -35.26
C MET A 20 -2.84 28.03 -35.34
N LEU A 21 -1.85 28.16 -36.21
CA LEU A 21 -1.02 29.37 -36.34
C LEU A 21 -1.23 30.06 -37.70
N ARG A 22 -1.06 31.40 -37.71
CA ARG A 22 -0.99 32.27 -38.90
C ARG A 22 0.44 32.80 -39.02
N SER A 23 1.32 32.09 -39.72
CA SER A 23 2.67 32.55 -40.07
C SER A 23 3.28 31.66 -41.16
N GLU A 24 4.06 32.24 -42.06
CA GLU A 24 4.78 31.56 -43.15
C GLU A 24 5.93 30.67 -42.63
N ASP A 25 6.48 30.96 -41.45
CA ASP A 25 7.64 30.28 -40.83
C ASP A 25 7.28 28.98 -40.08
N THR A 26 6.38 28.16 -40.65
CA THR A 26 5.76 27.00 -39.98
C THR A 26 6.00 25.66 -40.66
N GLU A 27 7.06 25.52 -41.46
CA GLU A 27 7.43 24.22 -42.03
C GLU A 27 7.99 23.27 -40.95
N GLN A 28 7.18 22.29 -40.55
CA GLN A 28 7.64 21.12 -39.81
C GLN A 28 7.74 19.93 -40.78
N PRO A 29 8.94 19.48 -41.15
CA PRO A 29 9.11 18.43 -42.16
C PRO A 29 8.67 17.04 -41.68
N THR A 30 8.41 16.85 -40.39
CA THR A 30 8.02 15.56 -39.80
C THR A 30 6.92 15.72 -38.75
N THR A 31 6.04 14.72 -38.64
CA THR A 31 5.02 14.68 -37.58
C THR A 31 5.65 14.35 -36.22
N HIS A 32 4.95 14.69 -35.14
CA HIS A 32 5.38 14.32 -33.78
C HIS A 32 5.43 12.79 -33.61
N ASP A 33 4.43 12.07 -34.11
CA ASP A 33 4.41 10.59 -34.08
C ASP A 33 5.58 9.98 -34.84
N ARG A 34 5.92 10.53 -36.02
CA ARG A 34 7.06 10.05 -36.80
C ARG A 34 8.37 10.21 -36.03
N ARG A 35 8.56 11.36 -35.35
CA ARG A 35 9.73 11.59 -34.49
C ARG A 35 9.79 10.68 -33.27
N LEU A 36 8.65 10.35 -32.68
CA LEU A 36 8.55 9.43 -31.54
C LEU A 36 8.82 7.97 -31.95
N LEU A 37 8.23 7.53 -33.06
CA LEU A 37 8.18 6.11 -33.46
C LEU A 37 9.35 5.70 -34.38
N GLU A 38 9.90 6.61 -35.20
CA GLU A 38 11.05 6.33 -36.09
C GLU A 38 12.39 6.70 -35.45
N SER A 39 12.48 6.67 -34.11
CA SER A 39 13.74 6.80 -33.40
C SER A 39 14.69 5.65 -33.77
N LEU A 40 15.51 5.89 -34.79
CA LEU A 40 16.46 4.94 -35.39
C LEU A 40 17.65 4.68 -34.44
N GLY A 41 17.45 3.99 -33.32
CA GLY A 41 18.53 3.43 -32.48
C GLY A 41 19.51 4.41 -31.82
N TYR A 42 19.38 5.73 -32.05
CA TYR A 42 20.22 6.81 -31.49
C TYR A 42 19.58 7.49 -30.28
N SER A 43 18.81 6.75 -29.48
CA SER A 43 18.26 7.30 -28.23
C SER A 43 19.29 7.16 -27.12
N ASP A 44 19.79 8.28 -26.61
CA ASP A 44 20.39 8.30 -25.29
C ASP A 44 19.37 7.72 -24.29
N HIS A 45 19.78 6.74 -23.50
CA HIS A 45 18.92 6.05 -22.53
C HIS A 45 19.17 6.49 -21.10
N ASP A 46 20.13 7.39 -20.87
CA ASP A 46 20.53 7.84 -19.52
C ASP A 46 19.36 8.52 -18.79
N TRP A 47 18.43 9.13 -19.54
CA TRP A 47 17.21 9.72 -18.97
C TRP A 47 16.38 8.72 -18.17
N LYS A 48 16.43 7.41 -18.47
CA LYS A 48 15.72 6.37 -17.70
C LYS A 48 16.23 6.24 -16.26
N HIS A 49 17.47 6.66 -16.02
CA HIS A 49 18.11 6.62 -14.70
C HIS A 49 18.15 7.99 -14.03
N ALA A 50 17.77 9.06 -14.73
CA ALA A 50 17.72 10.41 -14.20
C ALA A 50 16.48 10.64 -13.30
N ASP A 51 16.61 11.53 -12.32
CA ASP A 51 15.55 11.84 -11.36
C ASP A 51 14.23 12.32 -11.99
N PRO A 52 14.22 13.13 -13.07
CA PRO A 52 12.97 13.50 -13.72
C PRO A 52 12.15 12.30 -14.19
N TRP A 53 12.79 11.25 -14.72
CA TRP A 53 12.08 10.04 -15.09
C TRP A 53 11.67 9.21 -13.88
N ARG A 54 12.48 9.18 -12.82
CA ARG A 54 12.10 8.53 -11.55
C ARG A 54 10.84 9.15 -10.96
N VAL A 55 10.69 10.48 -10.99
CA VAL A 55 9.45 11.15 -10.55
C VAL A 55 8.24 10.64 -11.32
N MET A 56 8.34 10.53 -12.64
CA MET A 56 7.25 10.00 -13.48
C MET A 56 6.93 8.53 -13.16
N ARG A 57 7.96 7.71 -12.89
CA ARG A 57 7.78 6.31 -12.47
C ARG A 57 7.12 6.19 -11.09
N ILE A 58 7.55 7.00 -10.14
CA ILE A 58 6.96 7.08 -8.80
C ILE A 58 5.49 7.48 -8.90
N GLN A 59 5.19 8.53 -9.67
CA GLN A 59 3.81 8.95 -9.92
C GLN A 59 2.98 7.80 -10.52
N SER A 60 3.54 7.06 -11.49
CA SER A 60 2.87 5.92 -12.11
C SER A 60 2.54 4.81 -11.11
N GLU A 61 3.40 4.53 -10.12
CA GLU A 61 3.12 3.53 -9.08
C GLU A 61 1.99 3.97 -8.15
N PHE A 62 1.93 5.26 -7.80
CA PHE A 62 0.80 5.79 -7.04
C PHE A 62 -0.50 5.71 -7.82
N VAL A 63 -0.49 6.06 -9.11
CA VAL A 63 -1.69 5.95 -9.96
C VAL A 63 -2.16 4.51 -10.06
N ALA A 64 -1.26 3.57 -10.38
CA ALA A 64 -1.60 2.16 -10.51
C ALA A 64 -2.10 1.56 -9.19
N GLY A 65 -1.44 1.85 -8.07
CA GLY A 65 -1.86 1.40 -6.75
C GLY A 65 -3.20 1.99 -6.33
N PHE A 66 -3.43 3.27 -6.60
CA PHE A 66 -4.70 3.90 -6.24
C PHE A 66 -5.88 3.40 -7.06
N ASP A 67 -5.67 3.14 -8.34
CA ASP A 67 -6.68 2.62 -9.25
C ASP A 67 -7.05 1.19 -8.89
N ALA A 68 -6.05 0.31 -8.74
CA ALA A 68 -6.28 -1.12 -8.47
C ALA A 68 -6.93 -1.39 -7.10
N LEU A 69 -6.64 -0.57 -6.09
CA LEU A 69 -7.17 -0.75 -4.72
C LEU A 69 -8.41 0.13 -4.44
N SER A 70 -8.89 0.90 -5.42
CA SER A 70 -9.97 1.89 -5.24
C SER A 70 -11.27 1.31 -4.70
N ASP A 71 -11.65 0.12 -5.18
CA ASP A 71 -12.90 -0.57 -4.83
C ASP A 71 -12.72 -1.60 -3.70
N LEU A 72 -11.56 -1.61 -3.02
CA LEU A 72 -11.31 -2.55 -1.94
C LEU A 72 -12.27 -2.28 -0.77
N PRO A 73 -12.94 -3.31 -0.22
CA PRO A 73 -13.76 -3.13 0.98
C PRO A 73 -12.87 -2.85 2.20
N LYS A 74 -13.48 -2.80 3.38
CA LYS A 74 -12.72 -2.73 4.63
C LYS A 74 -11.66 -3.84 4.66
N ALA A 75 -10.44 -3.49 5.05
CA ALA A 75 -9.30 -4.39 4.97
C ALA A 75 -8.37 -4.26 6.16
N VAL A 76 -7.66 -5.34 6.47
CA VAL A 76 -6.64 -5.39 7.50
C VAL A 76 -5.34 -5.83 6.85
N THR A 77 -4.25 -5.11 7.14
CA THR A 77 -2.93 -5.52 6.69
C THR A 77 -2.30 -6.45 7.71
N VAL A 78 -1.74 -7.57 7.26
CA VAL A 78 -1.02 -8.53 8.08
C VAL A 78 0.44 -8.58 7.67
N PHE A 79 1.33 -8.40 8.65
CA PHE A 79 2.78 -8.51 8.48
C PHE A 79 3.34 -9.64 9.33
N GLY A 80 4.46 -10.20 8.89
CA GLY A 80 5.17 -11.25 9.62
C GLY A 80 6.43 -11.67 8.89
N SER A 81 7.15 -12.63 9.47
CA SER A 81 8.39 -13.17 8.90
C SER A 81 8.18 -13.82 7.53
N ALA A 82 8.98 -13.43 6.54
CA ALA A 82 9.10 -14.14 5.26
C ALA A 82 9.81 -15.51 5.36
N ARG A 83 10.29 -15.88 6.56
CA ARG A 83 11.18 -17.03 6.77
C ARG A 83 10.54 -18.20 7.53
N LEU A 84 9.38 -17.97 8.15
CA LEU A 84 8.63 -19.00 8.88
C LEU A 84 7.58 -19.55 7.93
N ASN A 85 7.84 -20.75 7.40
CA ASN A 85 7.06 -21.36 6.33
C ASN A 85 6.06 -22.40 6.86
N GLU A 86 5.30 -23.01 5.95
CA GLU A 86 4.40 -24.12 6.27
C GLU A 86 5.10 -25.19 7.12
N GLY A 87 4.43 -25.61 8.19
CA GLY A 87 4.92 -26.57 9.18
C GLY A 87 5.38 -25.95 10.50
N THR A 88 5.48 -24.63 10.62
CA THR A 88 5.64 -23.96 11.93
C THR A 88 4.29 -23.59 12.54
N GLU A 89 4.25 -23.47 13.87
CA GLU A 89 3.04 -23.07 14.60
C GLU A 89 2.60 -21.65 14.22
N GLU A 90 3.55 -20.75 13.99
CA GLU A 90 3.26 -19.37 13.58
C GLU A 90 2.65 -19.30 12.19
N TYR A 91 3.04 -20.20 11.28
CA TYR A 91 2.41 -20.26 9.95
C TYR A 91 0.96 -20.71 10.06
N ALA A 92 0.67 -21.75 10.84
CA ALA A 92 -0.71 -22.20 11.09
C ALA A 92 -1.57 -21.09 11.71
N LEU A 93 -1.04 -20.40 12.74
CA LEU A 93 -1.68 -19.24 13.34
C LEU A 93 -1.96 -18.15 12.31
N SER A 94 -1.02 -17.87 11.40
CA SER A 94 -1.19 -16.85 10.38
C SER A 94 -2.30 -17.18 9.37
N CYS A 95 -2.51 -18.46 9.04
CA CYS A 95 -3.65 -18.91 8.25
C CYS A 95 -4.97 -18.71 8.99
N GLU A 96 -5.02 -19.04 10.29
CA GLU A 96 -6.21 -18.82 11.13
C GLU A 96 -6.57 -17.34 11.21
N VAL A 97 -5.58 -16.45 11.35
CA VAL A 97 -5.79 -15.00 11.31
C VAL A 97 -6.40 -14.56 9.99
N GLY A 98 -5.87 -15.02 8.85
CA GLY A 98 -6.40 -14.68 7.52
C GLY A 98 -7.86 -15.09 7.36
N LYS A 99 -8.20 -16.32 7.77
CA LYS A 99 -9.56 -16.84 7.73
C LYS A 99 -10.50 -16.04 8.64
N ALA A 100 -10.11 -15.78 9.88
CA ALA A 100 -10.95 -15.09 10.85
C ALA A 100 -11.22 -13.62 10.45
N LEU A 101 -10.26 -12.97 9.78
CA LEU A 101 -10.47 -11.63 9.19
C LEU A 101 -11.57 -11.64 8.13
N VAL A 102 -11.56 -12.65 7.24
CA VAL A 102 -12.58 -12.80 6.20
C VAL A 102 -13.95 -13.09 6.81
N GLU A 103 -14.02 -13.97 7.81
CA GLU A 103 -15.27 -14.24 8.55
C GLU A 103 -15.82 -12.99 9.25
N ALA A 104 -14.95 -12.07 9.68
CA ALA A 104 -15.32 -10.75 10.21
C ALA A 104 -15.62 -9.70 9.11
N GLY A 105 -15.56 -10.09 7.83
CA GLY A 105 -15.91 -9.30 6.65
C GLY A 105 -14.80 -8.38 6.14
N TYR A 106 -13.54 -8.63 6.49
CA TYR A 106 -12.40 -7.84 6.02
C TYR A 106 -11.71 -8.53 4.83
N ALA A 107 -11.23 -7.72 3.88
CA ALA A 107 -10.18 -8.15 2.98
C ALA A 107 -8.84 -8.24 3.73
N VAL A 108 -7.95 -9.10 3.26
CA VAL A 108 -6.62 -9.29 3.85
C VAL A 108 -5.57 -8.75 2.90
N ILE A 109 -4.75 -7.82 3.39
CA ILE A 109 -3.62 -7.25 2.64
C ILE A 109 -2.33 -7.76 3.27
N THR A 110 -1.39 -8.22 2.44
CA THR A 110 -0.05 -8.62 2.91
C THR A 110 1.02 -8.06 1.98
N GLY A 111 2.29 -8.31 2.34
CA GLY A 111 3.41 -8.07 1.45
C GLY A 111 3.50 -9.02 0.24
N GLY A 112 2.63 -10.03 0.15
CA GLY A 112 2.55 -10.98 -0.96
C GLY A 112 3.72 -11.96 -1.08
N GLY A 113 4.69 -11.92 -0.16
CA GLY A 113 5.82 -12.86 -0.13
C GLY A 113 5.47 -14.20 0.54
N PRO A 114 6.47 -15.05 0.79
CA PRO A 114 6.32 -16.34 1.45
C PRO A 114 6.14 -16.20 2.98
N GLY A 115 6.03 -17.34 3.66
CA GLY A 115 6.01 -17.42 5.11
C GLY A 115 4.76 -16.81 5.74
N LEU A 116 4.92 -15.97 6.75
CA LEU A 116 3.80 -15.35 7.48
C LEU A 116 3.11 -14.22 6.69
N MET A 117 3.54 -13.92 5.47
CA MET A 117 2.75 -13.14 4.51
C MET A 117 1.85 -14.05 3.67
N GLU A 118 2.30 -15.26 3.37
CA GLU A 118 1.54 -16.24 2.60
C GLU A 118 0.41 -16.84 3.42
N GLY A 119 0.65 -17.20 4.69
CA GLY A 119 -0.37 -17.83 5.52
C GLY A 119 -1.68 -17.02 5.63
N PRO A 120 -1.66 -15.70 5.92
CA PRO A 120 -2.88 -14.89 5.92
C PRO A 120 -3.53 -14.79 4.54
N ASN A 121 -2.76 -14.74 3.45
CA ASN A 121 -3.32 -14.78 2.10
C ASN A 121 -4.05 -16.11 1.84
N ARG A 122 -3.43 -17.24 2.20
CA ARG A 122 -4.02 -18.56 2.09
C ARG A 122 -5.29 -18.69 2.91
N GLY A 123 -5.25 -18.29 4.18
CA GLY A 123 -6.40 -18.32 5.07
C GLY A 123 -7.57 -17.48 4.54
N ALA A 124 -7.27 -16.33 3.94
CA ALA A 124 -8.29 -15.48 3.32
C ALA A 124 -8.87 -16.11 2.05
N HIS A 125 -8.02 -16.64 1.17
CA HIS A 125 -8.42 -17.30 -0.06
C HIS A 125 -9.26 -18.56 0.20
N ASP A 126 -8.82 -19.42 1.12
CA ASP A 126 -9.53 -20.65 1.53
C ASP A 126 -10.90 -20.36 2.18
N ALA A 127 -11.11 -19.12 2.65
CA ALA A 127 -12.37 -18.65 3.23
C ALA A 127 -13.26 -17.88 2.22
N ASP A 128 -12.96 -17.94 0.92
CA ASP A 128 -13.64 -17.22 -0.17
C ASP A 128 -13.64 -15.69 0.02
N GLY A 129 -12.60 -15.16 0.67
CA GLY A 129 -12.39 -13.72 0.88
C GLY A 129 -11.49 -13.07 -0.17
N ILE A 130 -11.26 -11.76 -0.04
CA ILE A 130 -10.34 -11.02 -0.92
C ILE A 130 -8.93 -11.07 -0.32
N SER A 131 -8.02 -11.74 -1.02
CA SER A 131 -6.60 -11.80 -0.67
C SER A 131 -5.76 -10.87 -1.55
N VAL A 132 -5.12 -9.86 -0.94
CA VAL A 132 -4.30 -8.85 -1.62
C VAL A 132 -2.82 -9.05 -1.28
N GLY A 133 -1.97 -9.01 -2.31
CA GLY A 133 -0.51 -9.08 -2.18
C GLY A 133 0.16 -7.86 -2.78
N LEU A 134 0.77 -7.03 -1.94
CA LEU A 134 1.54 -5.87 -2.37
C LEU A 134 3.02 -6.23 -2.32
N GLY A 135 3.57 -6.74 -3.43
CA GLY A 135 4.97 -7.13 -3.58
C GLY A 135 5.93 -5.94 -3.67
N ILE A 136 7.22 -6.24 -3.56
CA ILE A 136 8.31 -5.28 -3.76
C ILE A 136 9.42 -5.92 -4.61
N GLU A 137 9.95 -5.18 -5.58
CA GLU A 137 11.06 -5.59 -6.44
C GLU A 137 12.32 -5.79 -5.57
N LEU A 138 12.70 -7.05 -5.37
CA LEU A 138 13.95 -7.43 -4.70
C LEU A 138 14.84 -8.24 -5.66
N PRO A 139 16.16 -8.28 -5.44
CA PRO A 139 17.07 -9.01 -6.33
C PRO A 139 16.87 -10.53 -6.34
N PHE A 140 16.18 -11.09 -5.35
CA PHE A 140 16.08 -12.54 -5.10
C PHE A 140 14.66 -13.04 -4.77
N GLU A 141 13.70 -12.13 -4.60
CA GLU A 141 12.31 -12.45 -4.23
C GLU A 141 11.42 -11.76 -5.27
N GLN A 142 10.89 -12.53 -6.23
CA GLN A 142 10.30 -11.96 -7.46
C GLN A 142 8.86 -12.35 -7.74
N THR A 143 8.27 -13.27 -6.97
CA THR A 143 6.91 -13.75 -7.22
C THR A 143 6.05 -13.52 -5.99
N LEU A 144 4.82 -13.08 -6.23
CA LEU A 144 3.77 -13.13 -5.23
C LEU A 144 3.45 -14.61 -4.94
N ASN A 145 3.01 -14.91 -3.72
CA ASN A 145 2.58 -16.26 -3.36
C ASN A 145 1.31 -16.67 -4.12
N ASP A 146 1.04 -17.98 -4.15
CA ASP A 146 -0.01 -18.59 -4.97
C ASP A 146 -1.44 -18.25 -4.51
N TRP A 147 -1.60 -17.64 -3.34
CA TRP A 147 -2.88 -17.34 -2.70
C TRP A 147 -3.29 -15.87 -2.82
N VAL A 148 -2.56 -15.08 -3.61
CA VAL A 148 -2.89 -13.69 -3.89
C VAL A 148 -3.88 -13.62 -5.05
N ASP A 149 -5.08 -13.07 -4.79
CA ASP A 149 -6.10 -12.83 -5.82
C ASP A 149 -5.88 -11.49 -6.53
N LEU A 150 -5.51 -10.45 -5.76
CA LEU A 150 -5.20 -9.11 -6.26
C LEU A 150 -3.75 -8.74 -5.93
N GLY A 151 -2.90 -8.77 -6.97
CA GLY A 151 -1.47 -8.56 -6.84
C GLY A 151 -0.99 -7.25 -7.46
N LEU A 152 -0.17 -6.50 -6.72
CA LEU A 152 0.64 -5.40 -7.26
C LEU A 152 2.10 -5.62 -6.90
N ASN A 153 3.02 -5.31 -7.81
CA ASN A 153 4.45 -5.36 -7.52
C ASN A 153 5.06 -3.97 -7.65
N PHE A 154 5.54 -3.42 -6.54
CA PHE A 154 6.11 -2.08 -6.47
C PHE A 154 7.62 -2.12 -6.67
N ARG A 155 8.22 -1.05 -7.17
CA ARG A 155 9.67 -0.85 -7.11
C ARG A 155 10.07 0.03 -5.95
N TYR A 156 9.23 0.97 -5.57
CA TYR A 156 9.54 1.96 -4.54
C TYR A 156 8.86 1.60 -3.22
N PHE A 157 9.67 1.34 -2.19
CA PHE A 157 9.20 0.98 -0.83
C PHE A 157 8.15 1.96 -0.28
N PHE A 158 8.36 3.26 -0.42
CA PHE A 158 7.46 4.27 0.14
C PHE A 158 6.09 4.32 -0.58
N ALA A 159 6.04 3.98 -1.88
CA ALA A 159 4.77 3.89 -2.60
C ALA A 159 3.96 2.71 -2.07
N ARG A 160 4.61 1.56 -1.90
CA ARG A 160 4.02 0.36 -1.27
C ARG A 160 3.53 0.62 0.15
N LYS A 161 4.36 1.24 1.01
CA LYS A 161 4.01 1.62 2.39
C LYS A 161 2.76 2.48 2.46
N THR A 162 2.65 3.45 1.55
CA THR A 162 1.46 4.29 1.45
C THR A 162 0.20 3.46 1.18
N MET A 163 0.28 2.40 0.36
CA MET A 163 -0.90 1.56 0.07
C MET A 163 -1.36 0.77 1.29
N PHE A 164 -0.45 0.25 2.12
CA PHE A 164 -0.83 -0.43 3.37
C PHE A 164 -1.61 0.49 4.30
N LEU A 165 -1.11 1.70 4.54
CA LEU A 165 -1.76 2.68 5.42
C LEU A 165 -3.07 3.22 4.84
N LYS A 166 -3.12 3.47 3.53
CA LYS A 166 -4.30 4.07 2.87
C LYS A 166 -5.47 3.10 2.74
N TYR A 167 -5.20 1.83 2.43
CA TYR A 167 -6.24 0.87 2.05
C TYR A 167 -6.61 -0.14 3.13
N SER A 168 -5.91 -0.15 4.27
CA SER A 168 -6.36 -0.88 5.46
C SER A 168 -6.84 0.05 6.57
N GLN A 169 -7.52 -0.51 7.57
CA GLN A 169 -8.00 0.22 8.74
C GLN A 169 -7.45 -0.33 10.05
N ALA A 170 -6.73 -1.46 9.99
CA ALA A 170 -6.08 -2.08 11.13
C ALA A 170 -4.85 -2.85 10.66
N PHE A 171 -3.88 -3.03 11.55
CA PHE A 171 -2.70 -3.86 11.32
C PHE A 171 -2.63 -5.02 12.32
N ILE A 172 -2.22 -6.19 11.83
CA ILE A 172 -1.80 -7.33 12.65
C ILE A 172 -0.33 -7.65 12.35
N ALA A 173 0.52 -7.65 13.36
CA ALA A 173 1.91 -8.04 13.27
C ALA A 173 2.11 -9.40 13.94
N LEU A 174 2.37 -10.42 13.12
CA LEU A 174 2.87 -11.74 13.52
C LEU A 174 4.38 -11.66 13.79
N PRO A 175 4.99 -12.67 14.45
CA PRO A 175 6.43 -12.70 14.70
C PRO A 175 7.26 -12.46 13.43
N GLY A 176 8.19 -11.51 13.50
CA GLY A 176 8.80 -10.95 12.30
C GLY A 176 10.17 -10.29 12.52
N GLY A 177 10.88 -10.09 11.41
CA GLY A 177 12.19 -9.43 11.40
C GLY A 177 12.10 -7.93 11.12
N TYR A 178 13.15 -7.36 10.52
CA TYR A 178 13.22 -5.92 10.26
C TYR A 178 12.10 -5.35 9.41
N GLY A 179 11.63 -6.09 8.40
CA GLY A 179 10.49 -5.62 7.59
C GLY A 179 9.22 -5.43 8.43
N THR A 180 8.91 -6.39 9.31
CA THR A 180 7.78 -6.28 10.22
C THR A 180 7.96 -5.15 11.22
N MET A 181 9.17 -4.96 11.76
CA MET A 181 9.47 -3.87 12.70
C MET A 181 9.37 -2.49 12.04
N ASP A 182 9.83 -2.36 10.80
CA ASP A 182 9.72 -1.13 10.00
C ASP A 182 8.25 -0.70 9.87
N GLU A 183 7.38 -1.61 9.44
CA GLU A 183 5.95 -1.31 9.28
C GLU A 183 5.24 -1.08 10.62
N LEU A 184 5.61 -1.82 11.67
CA LEU A 184 5.07 -1.64 13.02
C LEU A 184 5.36 -0.22 13.54
N PHE A 185 6.64 0.18 13.55
CA PHE A 185 7.02 1.49 14.09
C PHE A 185 6.56 2.64 13.21
N GLU A 186 6.52 2.48 11.88
CA GLU A 186 5.92 3.49 11.00
C GLU A 186 4.45 3.73 11.37
N THR A 187 3.69 2.66 11.60
CA THR A 187 2.27 2.75 11.95
C THR A 187 2.07 3.35 13.32
N LEU A 188 2.87 2.96 14.32
CA LEU A 188 2.83 3.57 15.65
C LEU A 188 3.06 5.08 15.58
N VAL A 189 4.03 5.53 14.77
CA VAL A 189 4.26 6.97 14.55
C VAL A 189 3.07 7.62 13.86
N MET A 190 2.45 6.98 12.86
CA MET A 190 1.27 7.52 12.18
C MET A 190 0.06 7.68 13.12
N VAL A 191 -0.15 6.73 14.03
CA VAL A 191 -1.22 6.79 15.04
C VAL A 191 -0.91 7.81 16.12
N GLN A 192 0.30 7.77 16.69
CA GLN A 192 0.77 8.71 17.71
C GLN A 192 0.67 10.17 17.24
N THR A 193 1.01 10.43 15.97
CA THR A 193 0.93 11.78 15.37
C THR A 193 -0.44 12.11 14.78
N GLN A 194 -1.44 11.25 14.98
CA GLN A 194 -2.82 11.41 14.49
C GLN A 194 -2.93 11.59 12.97
N LYS A 195 -1.92 11.15 12.20
CA LYS A 195 -1.97 11.13 10.73
C LYS A 195 -2.92 10.06 10.22
N VAL A 196 -3.04 8.98 10.99
CA VAL A 196 -4.11 8.01 10.86
C VAL A 196 -4.77 7.92 12.23
N THR A 197 -6.09 8.03 12.26
CA THR A 197 -6.86 7.95 13.50
C THR A 197 -7.67 6.67 13.53
N ASN A 198 -7.76 6.08 14.72
CA ASN A 198 -8.52 4.86 14.97
C ASN A 198 -8.08 3.67 14.13
N PHE A 199 -6.82 3.32 14.27
CA PHE A 199 -6.18 2.26 13.51
C PHE A 199 -5.64 1.24 14.52
N PRO A 200 -6.44 0.23 14.92
CA PRO A 200 -6.00 -0.74 15.91
C PRO A 200 -4.81 -1.53 15.38
N ILE A 201 -3.81 -1.69 16.23
CA ILE A 201 -2.58 -2.44 15.94
C ILE A 201 -2.57 -3.64 16.88
N VAL A 202 -2.52 -4.85 16.34
CA VAL A 202 -2.44 -6.08 17.13
C VAL A 202 -1.10 -6.76 16.92
N LEU A 203 -0.45 -7.17 18.00
CA LEU A 203 0.76 -7.98 17.98
C LEU A 203 0.40 -9.41 18.41
N MET A 204 0.59 -10.36 17.51
CA MET A 204 0.32 -11.79 17.77
C MET A 204 1.57 -12.49 18.29
N GLY A 205 1.45 -13.24 19.39
CA GLY A 205 2.54 -13.99 20.00
C GLY A 205 3.16 -13.25 21.19
N THR A 206 2.54 -13.36 22.37
CA THR A 206 2.93 -12.63 23.59
C THR A 206 4.37 -12.91 24.00
N GLU A 207 4.83 -14.16 23.90
CA GLU A 207 6.20 -14.55 24.21
C GLU A 207 7.21 -13.78 23.34
N PHE A 208 6.98 -13.76 22.02
CA PHE A 208 7.88 -13.09 21.07
C PHE A 208 7.96 -11.57 21.30
N TRP A 209 6.82 -10.92 21.55
CA TRP A 209 6.76 -9.46 21.67
C TRP A 209 7.11 -8.94 23.07
N SER A 210 7.04 -9.77 24.11
CA SER A 210 7.22 -9.37 25.52
C SER A 210 8.50 -8.55 25.77
N GLY A 211 9.63 -8.96 25.19
CA GLY A 211 10.91 -8.25 25.35
C GLY A 211 10.92 -6.86 24.73
N LEU A 212 10.24 -6.68 23.58
CA LEU A 212 10.12 -5.37 22.94
C LEU A 212 9.18 -4.46 23.74
N VAL A 213 8.05 -4.99 24.21
CA VAL A 213 7.08 -4.24 25.01
C VAL A 213 7.73 -3.73 26.30
N ALA A 214 8.43 -4.61 27.03
CA ALA A 214 9.17 -4.22 28.22
C ALA A 214 10.21 -3.13 27.92
N TRP A 215 10.92 -3.23 26.79
CA TRP A 215 11.86 -2.18 26.38
C TRP A 215 11.18 -0.85 26.05
N ILE A 216 10.01 -0.86 25.39
CA ILE A 216 9.23 0.35 25.10
C ILE A 216 8.81 1.03 26.42
N GLU A 217 8.27 0.27 27.36
CA GLU A 217 7.82 0.77 28.66
C GLU A 217 8.99 1.31 29.50
N GLU A 218 10.06 0.53 29.65
CA GLU A 218 11.19 0.89 30.51
C GLU A 218 12.05 2.01 29.91
N GLN A 219 12.34 1.93 28.61
CA GLN A 219 13.30 2.82 27.98
C GLN A 219 12.65 4.00 27.29
N LEU A 220 11.56 3.80 26.54
CA LEU A 220 10.93 4.92 25.84
C LEU A 220 10.04 5.71 26.80
N LEU A 221 9.08 5.06 27.44
CA LEU A 221 8.18 5.72 28.37
C LEU A 221 8.90 6.15 29.65
N GLY A 222 9.67 5.24 30.28
CA GLY A 222 10.40 5.53 31.51
C GLY A 222 11.40 6.69 31.42
N ARG A 223 11.85 7.04 30.21
CA ARG A 223 12.75 8.18 29.95
C ARG A 223 12.04 9.39 29.33
N GLY A 224 10.72 9.33 29.12
CA GLY A 224 9.92 10.40 28.53
C GLY A 224 10.19 10.66 27.05
N LEU A 225 10.56 9.62 26.29
CA LEU A 225 10.74 9.68 24.83
C LEU A 225 9.42 9.48 24.06
N ILE A 226 8.41 8.94 24.73
CA ILE A 226 7.00 8.87 24.30
C ILE A 226 6.09 9.37 25.43
N SER A 227 4.85 9.71 25.09
CA SER A 227 3.87 10.23 26.05
C SER A 227 3.16 9.10 26.80
N PRO A 228 2.68 9.33 28.04
CA PRO A 228 1.83 8.37 28.73
C PRO A 228 0.59 8.01 27.90
N GLY A 229 0.34 6.72 27.70
CA GLY A 229 -0.70 6.18 26.85
C GLY A 229 -0.19 5.69 25.49
N ASP A 230 0.99 6.15 25.03
CA ASP A 230 1.57 5.71 23.76
C ASP A 230 1.98 4.22 23.80
N GLU A 231 2.34 3.71 24.98
CA GLU A 231 2.63 2.29 25.22
C GLU A 231 1.41 1.37 25.01
N SER A 232 0.21 1.95 25.02
CA SER A 232 -1.06 1.24 24.84
C SER A 232 -1.63 1.38 23.41
N LEU A 233 -0.85 1.91 22.45
CA LEU A 233 -1.29 2.07 21.06
C LEU A 233 -1.45 0.74 20.31
N PHE A 234 -0.95 -0.36 20.87
CA PHE A 234 -1.09 -1.70 20.32
C PHE A 234 -1.65 -2.66 21.38
N TYR A 235 -2.26 -3.74 20.91
CA TYR A 235 -2.81 -4.81 21.72
C TYR A 235 -2.03 -6.11 21.47
N VAL A 236 -1.56 -6.78 22.52
CA VAL A 236 -0.76 -8.02 22.40
C VAL A 236 -1.60 -9.21 22.85
N THR A 237 -1.68 -10.26 22.03
CA THR A 237 -2.47 -11.46 22.35
C THR A 237 -1.94 -12.70 21.64
N ASP A 238 -2.32 -13.87 22.14
CA ASP A 238 -2.13 -15.18 21.49
C ASP A 238 -3.43 -15.71 20.86
N SER A 239 -4.56 -15.07 21.17
CA SER A 239 -5.89 -15.49 20.72
C SER A 239 -6.27 -14.75 19.44
N VAL A 240 -6.50 -15.51 18.37
CA VAL A 240 -7.04 -14.97 17.11
C VAL A 240 -8.40 -14.31 17.36
N ASP A 241 -9.27 -14.93 18.16
CA ASP A 241 -10.58 -14.38 18.47
C ASP A 241 -10.49 -13.01 19.17
N ASP A 242 -9.57 -12.88 20.14
CA ASP A 242 -9.37 -11.60 20.86
C ASP A 242 -8.81 -10.52 19.93
N ALA A 243 -7.87 -10.89 19.04
CA ALA A 243 -7.32 -9.98 18.04
C ALA A 243 -8.41 -9.42 17.12
N ILE A 244 -9.26 -10.28 16.58
CA ILE A 244 -10.36 -9.89 15.69
C ILE A 244 -11.42 -9.09 16.45
N ALA A 245 -11.77 -9.52 17.66
CA ALA A 245 -12.73 -8.80 18.51
C ALA A 245 -12.25 -7.39 18.85
N HIS A 246 -10.96 -7.22 19.15
CA HIS A 246 -10.34 -5.91 19.39
C HIS A 246 -10.49 -4.98 18.17
N ILE A 247 -10.14 -5.47 16.98
CA ILE A 247 -10.26 -4.71 15.72
C ILE A 247 -11.73 -4.34 15.44
N VAL A 248 -12.64 -5.31 15.53
CA VAL A 248 -14.08 -5.08 15.29
C VAL A 248 -14.66 -4.08 16.29
N HIS A 249 -14.27 -4.16 17.56
CA HIS A 249 -14.73 -3.22 18.58
C HIS A 249 -14.25 -1.80 18.30
N ALA A 250 -12.96 -1.63 18.00
CA ALA A 250 -12.39 -0.33 17.66
C ALA A 250 -13.14 0.31 16.47
N HIS A 251 -13.38 -0.45 15.39
CA HIS A 251 -14.10 0.05 14.21
C HIS A 251 -15.59 0.35 14.46
N LYS A 252 -16.25 -0.31 15.42
CA LYS A 252 -17.63 0.03 15.83
C LYS A 252 -17.67 1.37 16.55
N VAL A 253 -16.81 1.55 17.56
CA VAL A 253 -16.71 2.81 18.32
C VAL A 253 -16.40 3.99 17.39
N MET A 254 -15.59 3.77 16.34
CA MET A 254 -15.33 4.77 15.30
C MET A 254 -16.57 5.23 14.56
N THR A 255 -17.42 4.29 14.15
CA THR A 255 -18.62 4.60 13.38
C THR A 255 -19.56 5.46 14.23
N ASP A 256 -19.70 5.11 15.50
CA ASP A 256 -20.48 5.88 16.46
C ASP A 256 -19.90 7.28 16.69
N ALA A 257 -18.57 7.43 16.79
CA ALA A 257 -17.93 8.73 16.95
C ALA A 257 -18.12 9.63 15.71
N ARG A 258 -17.92 9.11 14.49
CA ARG A 258 -18.17 9.86 13.24
C ARG A 258 -19.64 10.27 13.09
N LEU A 259 -20.58 9.41 13.51
CA LEU A 259 -22.01 9.74 13.53
C LEU A 259 -22.34 10.79 14.61
N ARG A 260 -21.63 10.80 15.75
CA ARG A 260 -21.80 11.82 16.80
C ARG A 260 -21.24 13.17 16.40
N ASP A 261 -20.06 13.20 15.76
CA ASP A 261 -19.45 14.45 15.29
C ASP A 261 -20.25 15.05 14.12
N ALA A 262 -20.83 14.23 13.24
CA ALA A 262 -21.75 14.68 12.19
C ALA A 262 -23.08 15.25 12.72
N HIS A 263 -23.43 15.01 13.98
CA HIS A 263 -24.62 15.56 14.63
C HIS A 263 -24.32 16.75 15.56
N ASN A 264 -23.07 17.18 15.67
CA ASN A 264 -22.65 18.31 16.50
C ASN A 264 -22.23 19.56 15.70
N GLU A 265 -22.44 19.58 14.38
CA GLU A 265 -22.25 20.80 13.56
C GLU A 265 -23.52 21.64 13.37
N ASP A 266 -24.66 21.26 13.98
CA ASP A 266 -25.91 22.03 13.97
C ASP A 266 -26.39 22.40 15.39
N VAL A 267 -25.63 23.23 16.12
CA VAL A 267 -26.15 24.06 17.25
C VAL A 267 -25.45 25.41 17.29
#